data_AF-A0A543CDB2-F1
#
_entry.id   AF-A0A543CDB2-F1
#
_cell.length_a   1.000
_cell.length_b   1.000
_cell.length_c   1.000
_cell.angle_alpha   90.00
_cell.angle_beta   90.00
_cell.angle_gamma   90.00
#
_symmetry.space_group_name_H-M   'P 1'
#
loop_
_entity.id
_entity.type
_entity.pdbx_description
1 polymer ?
#
loop_
_entity_poly.entity_id
_entity_poly.type
_entity_poly.pdbx_seq_one_letter_code
_entity_poly.pdbx_strand_id
1 'polypeptide(L)'
;MDALRSVTPTRRAVLGGTAAVLATATGCTSVGQADAPLAGPEVALLDGAIQNEARLIALYDAVIAAHQGLSGRLAPLRDHHVQHLAVLKRHYVPGSNTGTATPAPRPAVTAPAREASALSALRSAERKAATAHADEVRRASPGLSQLLAAIGACEAGHAQELT
;
A
#
# COMPACT_ATOMS: atom_id res chain seq x y z
N MET A 1 -35.68 -8.55 42.81
CA MET A 1 -36.82 -9.15 42.08
C MET A 1 -37.53 -7.97 41.44
N ASP A 2 -37.43 -7.62 40.17
CA ASP A 2 -36.97 -8.31 38.96
C ASP A 2 -36.54 -7.27 37.91
N ALA A 3 -35.67 -7.72 37.00
CA ALA A 3 -34.98 -6.93 36.01
C ALA A 3 -35.90 -6.26 34.97
N LEU A 4 -35.72 -4.96 34.75
CA LEU A 4 -36.20 -4.31 33.52
C LEU A 4 -35.25 -4.68 32.38
N ARG A 5 -35.68 -5.73 31.67
CA ARG A 5 -35.17 -6.24 30.41
C ARG A 5 -35.02 -5.11 29.39
N SER A 6 -33.78 -4.71 29.10
CA SER A 6 -33.44 -3.83 27.99
C SER A 6 -33.74 -4.57 26.67
N VAL A 7 -34.70 -4.06 25.90
CA VAL A 7 -34.96 -4.55 24.55
C VAL A 7 -33.88 -3.97 23.63
N THR A 8 -32.94 -4.80 23.21
CA THR A 8 -31.93 -4.47 22.21
C THR A 8 -32.59 -4.42 20.82
N PRO A 9 -32.58 -3.28 20.11
CA PRO A 9 -33.14 -3.23 18.76
C PRO A 9 -32.23 -3.94 17.76
N THR A 10 -32.71 -5.04 17.18
CA THR A 10 -32.07 -5.77 16.09
C THR A 10 -32.17 -5.03 14.76
N ARG A 11 -31.07 -5.04 13.98
CA ARG A 11 -30.80 -4.28 12.74
C ARG A 11 -31.69 -4.58 11.52
N ARG A 12 -32.94 -5.02 11.69
CA ARG A 12 -33.70 -5.66 10.61
C ARG A 12 -35.10 -5.12 10.36
N ALA A 13 -35.32 -3.81 10.57
CA ALA A 13 -36.55 -3.15 10.17
C ALA A 13 -36.35 -1.65 9.96
N VAL A 14 -35.91 -1.22 8.77
CA VAL A 14 -36.47 -0.04 8.08
C VAL A 14 -36.20 -0.21 6.57
N LEU A 15 -37.10 -0.91 5.89
CA LEU A 15 -37.34 -0.77 4.45
C LEU A 15 -38.64 0.03 4.34
N GLY A 16 -38.54 1.29 3.93
CA GLY A 16 -39.70 2.14 3.68
C GLY A 16 -39.31 3.61 3.54
N GLY A 17 -39.50 4.17 2.34
CA GLY A 17 -39.49 5.62 2.13
C GLY A 17 -38.74 6.07 0.88
N THR A 18 -39.42 6.05 -0.27
CA THR A 18 -39.01 6.76 -1.49
C THR A 18 -39.19 8.27 -1.34
N ALA A 19 -38.17 9.06 -1.67
CA ALA A 19 -38.34 10.46 -2.10
C ALA A 19 -37.24 10.81 -3.11
N ALA A 20 -37.68 11.19 -4.31
CA ALA A 20 -36.84 11.56 -5.44
C ALA A 20 -36.09 12.87 -5.16
N VAL A 21 -34.77 12.84 -5.31
CA VAL A 21 -33.96 14.05 -5.52
C VAL A 21 -33.57 14.07 -6.99
N LEU A 22 -34.12 15.04 -7.73
CA LEU A 22 -33.61 15.44 -9.04
C LEU A 22 -32.20 16.01 -8.85
N ALA A 23 -31.18 15.15 -8.95
CA ALA A 23 -29.82 15.58 -9.16
C ALA A 23 -29.60 15.69 -10.67
N THR A 24 -29.41 16.91 -11.18
CA THR A 24 -28.76 17.11 -12.47
C THR A 24 -27.30 16.67 -12.35
N ALA A 25 -27.08 15.36 -12.43
CA ALA A 25 -25.75 14.79 -12.55
C ALA A 25 -25.29 14.97 -13.99
N THR A 26 -24.70 16.13 -14.29
CA THR A 26 -23.77 16.25 -15.42
C THR A 26 -22.59 15.33 -15.12
N GLY A 27 -22.69 14.10 -15.62
CA GLY A 27 -21.59 13.19 -15.96
C GLY A 27 -20.38 13.17 -15.03
N CYS A 28 -20.47 12.48 -13.89
CA CYS A 28 -19.30 11.80 -13.33
C CYS A 28 -19.10 10.47 -14.07
N THR A 29 -18.87 10.54 -15.38
CA THR A 29 -18.25 9.45 -16.13
C THR A 29 -16.77 9.79 -16.29
N SER A 30 -16.01 9.79 -15.18
CA SER A 30 -14.63 9.33 -15.31
C SER A 30 -14.71 7.82 -15.42
N VAL A 31 -15.04 7.39 -16.64
CA VAL A 31 -14.78 6.04 -17.14
C VAL A 31 -13.40 5.68 -16.62
N GLY A 32 -13.28 4.50 -15.99
CA GLY A 32 -11.99 3.93 -15.63
C GLY A 32 -11.13 3.87 -16.88
N GLN A 33 -10.38 4.94 -17.12
CA GLN A 33 -9.31 4.94 -18.06
C GLN A 33 -8.29 4.04 -17.39
N ALA A 34 -8.16 2.82 -17.90
CA ALA A 34 -7.00 2.02 -17.60
C ALA A 34 -5.81 2.94 -17.86
N ASP A 35 -5.08 3.30 -16.80
CA ASP A 35 -3.99 4.25 -16.89
C ASP A 35 -3.07 3.80 -18.01
N ALA A 36 -2.92 4.65 -19.03
CA ALA A 36 -2.06 4.35 -20.13
C ALA A 36 -0.66 4.08 -19.56
N PRO A 37 0.00 2.99 -19.97
CA PRO A 37 1.28 2.65 -19.41
C PRO A 37 2.30 3.79 -19.59
N LEU A 38 3.08 4.05 -18.55
CA LEU A 38 3.96 5.22 -18.52
C LEU A 38 5.14 5.09 -19.48
N ALA A 39 5.56 6.22 -20.06
CA ALA A 39 6.73 6.33 -20.92
C ALA A 39 7.66 7.47 -20.44
N GLY A 40 8.96 7.32 -20.68
CA GLY A 40 9.95 8.36 -20.34
C GLY A 40 10.35 8.38 -18.86
N PRO A 41 10.68 9.55 -18.26
CA PRO A 41 11.24 9.66 -16.91
C PRO A 41 10.42 9.01 -15.78
N GLU A 42 9.11 8.87 -15.96
CA GLU A 42 8.22 8.24 -14.97
C GLU A 42 8.42 6.72 -14.85
N VAL A 43 8.99 6.08 -15.88
CA VAL A 43 9.40 4.67 -15.83
C VAL A 43 10.43 4.46 -14.72
N ALA A 44 11.35 5.41 -14.51
CA ALA A 44 12.34 5.33 -13.45
C ALA A 44 11.73 5.53 -12.05
N LEU A 45 10.70 6.38 -11.92
CA LEU A 45 9.95 6.52 -10.67
C LEU A 45 9.21 5.21 -10.34
N LEU A 46 8.55 4.64 -11.34
CA LEU A 46 7.80 3.39 -11.17
C LEU A 46 8.72 2.21 -10.87
N ASP A 47 9.85 2.08 -11.56
CA ASP A 47 10.87 1.07 -11.26
C ASP A 47 11.41 1.24 -9.84
N GLY A 48 11.71 2.47 -9.42
CA GLY A 48 12.13 2.79 -8.06
C GLY A 48 11.12 2.31 -7.00
N ALA A 49 9.84 2.62 -7.20
CA ALA A 49 8.74 2.20 -6.33
C ALA A 49 8.57 0.68 -6.29
N ILE A 50 8.59 0.00 -7.45
CA ILE A 50 8.52 -1.46 -7.56
C ILE A 50 9.67 -2.11 -6.76
N GLN A 51 10.88 -1.59 -6.94
CA GLN A 51 12.06 -2.11 -6.26
C GLN A 51 12.02 -1.81 -4.76
N ASN A 52 11.33 -0.75 -4.33
CA ASN A 52 11.13 -0.44 -2.92
C ASN A 52 10.15 -1.40 -2.26
N GLU A 53 8.99 -1.64 -2.87
CA GLU A 53 8.00 -2.57 -2.36
C GLU A 53 8.55 -4.01 -2.28
N ALA A 54 9.29 -4.44 -3.30
CA ALA A 54 9.96 -5.74 -3.27
C ALA A 54 10.97 -5.88 -2.11
N ARG A 55 11.62 -4.76 -1.70
CA ARG A 55 12.52 -4.74 -0.54
C ARG A 55 11.78 -4.85 0.78
N LEU A 56 10.67 -4.13 0.91
CA LEU A 56 9.83 -4.19 2.11
C LEU A 56 9.27 -5.59 2.30
N ILE A 57 8.70 -6.20 1.25
CA ILE A 57 8.21 -7.58 1.29
C ILE A 57 9.30 -8.53 1.77
N ALA A 58 10.51 -8.45 1.20
CA ALA A 58 11.62 -9.31 1.61
C ALA A 58 12.04 -9.09 3.08
N LEU A 59 11.99 -7.85 3.59
CA LEU A 59 12.27 -7.55 4.99
C LEU A 59 11.18 -8.10 5.92
N TYR A 60 9.90 -7.93 5.58
CA TYR A 60 8.80 -8.54 6.30
C TYR A 60 8.91 -10.05 6.34
N ASP A 61 9.15 -10.70 5.19
CA ASP A 61 9.30 -12.15 5.09
C ASP A 61 10.47 -12.65 5.95
N ALA A 62 11.61 -11.95 5.95
CA ALA A 62 12.75 -12.28 6.80
C ALA A 62 12.43 -12.14 8.30
N VAL A 63 11.71 -11.08 8.70
CA VAL A 63 11.33 -10.86 10.11
C VAL A 63 10.30 -11.89 10.57
N ILE A 64 9.29 -12.19 9.75
CA ILE A 64 8.28 -13.22 10.02
C ILE A 64 8.96 -14.59 10.17
N ALA A 65 9.89 -14.94 9.28
CA ALA A 65 10.64 -16.18 9.35
C ALA A 65 11.44 -16.30 10.66
N ALA A 66 12.13 -15.23 11.07
CA ALA A 66 12.96 -15.21 12.27
C ALA A 66 12.17 -15.13 13.59
N HIS A 67 10.99 -14.49 13.57
CA HIS A 67 10.20 -14.18 14.77
C HIS A 67 8.74 -14.62 14.59
N GLN A 68 8.50 -15.94 14.65
CA GLN A 68 7.18 -16.53 14.38
C GLN A 68 6.05 -15.97 15.24
N GLY A 69 6.35 -15.50 16.46
CA GLY A 69 5.39 -14.85 17.37
C GLY A 69 4.82 -13.54 16.83
N LEU A 70 5.51 -12.86 15.90
CA LEU A 70 5.06 -11.62 15.27
C LEU A 70 4.21 -11.86 14.02
N SER A 71 4.14 -13.09 13.50
CA SER A 71 3.55 -13.39 12.19
C SER A 71 2.10 -12.90 12.06
N GLY A 72 1.28 -13.08 13.09
CA GLY A 72 -0.12 -12.64 13.05
C GLY A 72 -0.29 -11.12 12.93
N ARG A 73 0.64 -10.34 13.52
CA ARG A 73 0.66 -8.87 13.42
C ARG A 73 1.24 -8.41 12.09
N LEU A 74 2.28 -9.10 11.59
CA LEU A 74 3.05 -8.65 10.43
C LEU A 74 2.51 -9.13 9.08
N ALA A 75 1.80 -10.26 9.03
CA ALA A 75 1.28 -10.81 7.78
C ALA A 75 0.31 -9.85 7.04
N PRO A 76 -0.67 -9.19 7.70
CA PRO A 76 -1.55 -8.25 7.00
C PRO A 76 -0.80 -7.06 6.40
N LEU A 77 0.22 -6.54 7.10
CA LEU A 77 1.06 -5.45 6.62
C LEU A 77 1.87 -5.89 5.38
N ARG A 78 2.50 -7.07 5.45
CA ARG A 78 3.21 -7.70 4.33
C ARG A 78 2.31 -7.88 3.11
N ASP A 79 1.06 -8.30 3.32
CA ASP A 79 0.09 -8.50 2.24
C ASP A 79 -0.35 -7.19 1.58
N HIS A 80 -0.37 -6.06 2.31
CA HIS A 80 -0.58 -4.75 1.70
C HIS A 80 0.56 -4.39 0.73
N HIS A 81 1.83 -4.58 1.12
CA HIS A 81 2.97 -4.34 0.21
C HIS A 81 2.91 -5.20 -1.06
N VAL A 82 2.46 -6.45 -0.94
CA VAL A 82 2.25 -7.33 -2.12
C VAL A 82 1.18 -6.75 -3.04
N GLN A 83 0.09 -6.21 -2.48
CA GLN A 83 -0.96 -5.55 -3.25
C GLN A 83 -0.45 -4.27 -3.92
N HIS A 84 0.31 -3.44 -3.20
CA HIS A 84 0.94 -2.23 -3.76
C HIS A 84 1.87 -2.59 -4.92
N LEU A 85 2.76 -3.58 -4.74
CA LEU A 85 3.65 -4.08 -5.77
C LEU A 85 2.88 -4.54 -7.01
N ALA A 86 1.77 -5.24 -6.82
CA ALA A 86 0.91 -5.68 -7.92
C ALA A 86 0.28 -4.48 -8.65
N VAL A 87 -0.21 -3.47 -7.94
CA VAL A 87 -0.74 -2.24 -8.53
C VAL A 87 0.34 -1.55 -9.35
N LEU A 88 1.52 -1.27 -8.77
CA LEU A 88 2.63 -0.60 -9.46
C LEU A 88 3.05 -1.35 -10.73
N LYS A 89 3.15 -2.69 -10.68
CA LYS A 89 3.49 -3.51 -11.85
C LYS A 89 2.47 -3.41 -12.99
N ARG A 90 1.19 -3.13 -12.72
CA ARG A 90 0.18 -2.93 -13.78
C ARG A 90 0.41 -1.65 -14.57
N HIS A 91 1.03 -0.64 -13.97
CA HIS A 91 1.37 0.62 -14.64
C HIS A 91 2.71 0.58 -15.37
N TYR A 92 3.47 -0.52 -15.24
CA TYR A 92 4.81 -0.67 -15.81
C TYR A 92 4.76 -1.36 -17.18
N VAL A 93 5.42 -0.76 -18.18
CA VAL A 93 5.65 -1.40 -19.49
C VAL A 93 6.99 -2.12 -19.49
N PRO A 94 7.04 -3.44 -19.68
CA PRO A 94 8.30 -4.15 -19.89
C PRO A 94 9.07 -3.59 -21.09
N GLY A 95 10.35 -3.25 -20.91
CA GLY A 95 11.23 -2.75 -21.98
C GLY A 95 11.16 -1.23 -22.23
N SER A 96 10.39 -0.48 -21.45
CA SER A 96 10.42 1.00 -21.45
C SER A 96 11.62 1.57 -20.68
N ASN A 97 12.34 0.72 -19.94
CA ASN A 97 13.63 1.03 -19.36
C ASN A 97 14.72 0.95 -20.45
N THR A 98 15.23 2.10 -20.89
CA THR A 98 16.37 2.16 -21.83
C THR A 98 17.71 1.78 -21.16
N GLY A 99 17.68 1.40 -19.88
CA GLY A 99 18.85 0.95 -19.14
C GLY A 99 19.06 -0.55 -19.30
N THR A 100 20.14 -0.94 -19.98
CA THR A 100 20.70 -2.30 -19.97
C THR A 100 21.34 -2.59 -18.61
N ALA A 101 20.54 -2.68 -17.55
CA ALA A 101 21.02 -3.10 -16.24
C ALA A 101 20.68 -4.58 -16.03
N THR A 102 21.68 -5.44 -16.20
CA THR A 102 21.59 -6.84 -15.76
C THR A 102 21.26 -6.86 -14.26
N PRO A 103 20.25 -7.61 -13.81
CA PRO A 103 19.92 -7.69 -12.39
C PRO A 103 21.15 -8.19 -11.60
N ALA A 104 21.74 -7.32 -10.79
CA ALA A 104 22.80 -7.75 -9.87
C ALA A 104 22.20 -8.65 -8.78
N PRO A 105 22.92 -9.68 -8.30
CA PRO A 105 22.48 -10.49 -7.17
C PRO A 105 22.16 -9.58 -5.99
N ARG A 106 20.92 -9.63 -5.53
CA ARG A 106 20.48 -8.83 -4.38
C ARG A 106 20.99 -9.52 -3.11
N PRO A 107 21.70 -8.82 -2.20
CA PRO A 107 22.11 -9.41 -0.94
C PRO A 107 20.87 -9.89 -0.17
N ALA A 108 20.99 -11.06 0.47
CA ALA A 108 19.94 -11.60 1.31
C ALA A 108 19.61 -10.61 2.44
N VAL A 109 18.31 -10.39 2.68
CA VAL A 109 17.86 -9.53 3.77
C VAL A 109 17.84 -10.37 5.06
N THR A 110 18.68 -10.00 6.03
CA THR A 110 18.74 -10.68 7.33
C THR A 110 17.96 -9.89 8.37
N ALA A 111 17.03 -10.55 9.07
CA ALA A 111 16.28 -9.93 10.15
C ALA A 111 17.17 -9.68 11.38
N PRO A 112 16.97 -8.56 12.12
CA PRO A 112 17.61 -8.36 13.41
C PRO A 112 17.26 -9.48 14.40
N ALA A 113 18.23 -9.91 15.21
CA ALA A 113 18.08 -11.05 16.12
C ALA A 113 17.09 -10.82 17.29
N ARG A 114 16.80 -9.57 17.64
CA ARG A 114 15.87 -9.22 18.73
C ARG A 114 14.57 -8.67 18.13
N GLU A 115 13.43 -9.16 18.60
CA GLU A 115 12.10 -8.72 18.12
C GLU A 115 11.93 -7.19 18.12
N ALA A 116 12.29 -6.53 19.22
CA ALA A 116 12.21 -5.06 19.32
C ALA A 116 13.07 -4.34 18.26
N SER A 117 14.25 -4.89 17.93
CA SER A 117 15.10 -4.36 16.86
C SER A 117 14.52 -4.66 15.48
N ALA A 118 13.88 -5.81 15.29
CA ALA A 118 13.20 -6.15 14.04
C ALA A 118 12.01 -5.22 13.77
N LEU A 119 11.16 -4.98 14.78
CA LEU A 119 10.05 -4.01 14.70
C LEU A 119 10.56 -2.59 14.44
N SER A 120 11.64 -2.16 15.11
CA SER A 120 12.25 -0.84 14.87
C SER A 120 12.82 -0.70 13.44
N ALA A 121 13.40 -1.78 12.91
CA ALA A 121 13.91 -1.82 11.54
C ALA A 121 12.78 -1.71 10.52
N LEU A 122 11.70 -2.50 10.67
CA LEU A 122 10.49 -2.40 9.84
C LEU A 122 9.90 -0.99 9.90
N ARG A 123 9.72 -0.44 11.10
CA ARG A 123 9.18 0.91 11.30
C ARG A 123 10.00 1.99 10.61
N SER A 124 11.32 1.83 10.61
CA SER A 124 12.23 2.76 9.92
C SER A 124 12.19 2.59 8.41
N ALA A 125 11.99 1.37 7.91
CA ALA A 125 11.82 1.10 6.49
C ALA A 125 10.50 1.70 5.98
N GLU A 126 9.39 1.51 6.69
CA GLU A 126 8.08 2.11 6.39
C GLU A 126 8.16 3.64 6.27
N ARG A 127 8.74 4.32 7.29
CA ARG A 127 8.90 5.79 7.25
C ARG A 127 9.78 6.27 6.10
N LYS A 128 10.83 5.51 5.78
CA LYS A 128 11.73 5.85 4.69
C LYS A 128 11.01 5.75 3.35
N ALA A 129 10.21 4.70 3.18
CA ALA A 129 9.41 4.49 1.99
C ALA A 129 8.35 5.60 1.82
N ALA A 130 7.61 5.92 2.89
CA ALA A 130 6.61 6.98 2.88
C ALA A 130 7.22 8.35 2.51
N THR A 131 8.40 8.66 3.06
CA THR A 131 9.15 9.88 2.72
C THR A 131 9.58 9.88 1.24
N ALA A 132 10.08 8.74 0.74
CA ALA A 132 10.49 8.62 -0.66
C ALA A 132 9.31 8.87 -1.61
N HIS A 133 8.14 8.30 -1.33
CA HIS A 133 6.95 8.54 -2.14
C HIS A 133 6.49 10.01 -2.08
N ALA A 134 6.52 10.65 -0.91
CA ALA A 134 6.24 12.09 -0.80
C ALA A 134 7.19 12.96 -1.66
N ASP A 135 8.44 12.53 -1.84
CA ASP A 135 9.40 13.18 -2.73
C ASP A 135 9.18 12.90 -4.21
N GLU A 136 8.75 11.69 -4.55
CA GLU A 136 8.46 11.26 -5.93
C GLU A 136 7.20 11.91 -6.49
N VAL A 137 6.17 12.16 -5.66
CA VAL A 137 4.92 12.83 -6.06
C VAL A 137 5.18 14.16 -6.77
N ARG A 138 6.21 14.92 -6.37
CA ARG A 138 6.53 16.22 -7.01
C ARG A 138 7.05 16.11 -8.44
N ARG A 139 7.44 14.90 -8.88
CA ARG A 139 8.07 14.63 -10.18
C ARG A 139 7.19 13.77 -11.11
N ALA A 140 6.02 13.37 -10.62
CA ALA A 140 5.13 12.44 -11.31
C ALA A 140 3.95 13.18 -11.98
N SER A 141 3.40 12.59 -13.03
CA SER A 141 2.10 12.96 -13.59
C SER A 141 0.99 12.87 -12.53
N PRO A 142 -0.18 13.52 -12.73
CA PRO A 142 -1.25 13.51 -11.73
C PRO A 142 -1.72 12.10 -11.32
N GLY A 143 -1.87 11.18 -12.28
CA GLY A 143 -2.30 9.80 -12.02
C GLY A 143 -1.28 9.03 -11.19
N LEU A 144 0.01 9.07 -11.59
CA LEU A 144 1.08 8.42 -10.82
C LEU A 144 1.27 9.09 -9.45
N SER A 145 1.15 10.41 -9.36
CA SER A 145 1.21 11.15 -8.10
C SER A 145 0.15 10.67 -7.10
N GLN A 146 -1.08 10.49 -7.57
CA GLN A 146 -2.15 9.99 -6.71
C GLN A 146 -1.85 8.57 -6.20
N LEU A 147 -1.34 7.70 -7.07
CA LEU A 147 -0.96 6.33 -6.70
C LEU A 147 0.18 6.33 -5.65
N LEU A 148 1.26 7.05 -5.91
CA LEU A 148 2.41 7.13 -5.00
C LEU A 148 2.03 7.77 -3.66
N ALA A 149 1.18 8.80 -3.66
CA ALA A 149 0.68 9.42 -2.44
C ALA A 149 -0.17 8.45 -1.61
N ALA A 150 -1.05 7.66 -2.25
CA ALA A 150 -1.86 6.66 -1.57
C ALA A 150 -0.99 5.57 -0.92
N ILE A 151 0.00 5.04 -1.65
CA ILE A 151 0.94 4.05 -1.13
C ILE A 151 1.75 4.63 0.04
N GLY A 152 2.35 5.82 -0.13
CA GLY A 152 3.13 6.46 0.93
C GLY A 152 2.31 6.77 2.18
N ALA A 153 1.02 7.07 2.04
CA ALA A 153 0.12 7.23 3.17
C ALA A 153 -0.14 5.90 3.92
N CYS A 154 -0.30 4.79 3.19
CA CYS A 154 -0.41 3.46 3.79
C CYS A 154 0.86 3.09 4.57
N GLU A 155 2.03 3.30 4.00
CA GLU A 155 3.33 3.04 4.65
C GLU A 155 3.53 3.90 5.91
N ALA A 156 3.13 5.18 5.86
CA ALA A 156 3.13 6.03 7.05
C ALA A 156 2.22 5.49 8.16
N GLY A 157 1.06 4.92 7.79
CA GLY A 157 0.15 4.23 8.71
C GLY A 157 0.76 2.95 9.28
N HIS A 158 1.38 2.12 8.44
CA HIS A 158 2.08 0.91 8.86
C HIS A 158 3.19 1.21 9.88
N ALA A 159 3.92 2.31 9.70
CA ALA A 159 4.90 2.77 10.67
C ALA A 159 4.30 3.08 12.06
N GLN A 160 3.03 3.53 12.14
CA GLN A 160 2.35 3.74 13.41
C GLN A 160 1.90 2.42 14.04
N GLU A 161 1.38 1.49 13.22
CA GLU A 161 0.98 0.15 13.67
C GLU A 161 2.15 -0.71 14.17
N LEU A 162 3.38 -0.34 13.81
CA LEU A 162 4.62 -0.98 14.26
C LEU A 162 5.20 -0.37 15.53
N THR A 163 4.51 0.60 16.18
CA THR A 163 4.95 1.17 17.46
C THR A 163 5.04 0.14 18.58
#